data_AF-A0AA93DPJ7-F1
#
_entry.id   AF-A0AA93DPJ7-F1
#
_cell.length_a   1.000
_cell.length_b   1.000
_cell.length_c   1.000
_cell.angle_alpha   90.00
_cell.angle_beta   90.00
_cell.angle_gamma   90.00
#
_symmetry.space_group_name_H-M   'P 1'
#
loop_
_entity.id
_entity.type
_entity.pdbx_description
1 polymer ?
#
loop_
_entity_poly.entity_id
_entity_poly.type
_entity_poly.pdbx_seq_one_letter_code
_entity_poly.pdbx_strand_id
1 'polypeptide(L)'
;FRLDEGLNRPFSLSLSLASALPDVDFGAVLDQPCELMMWYEGELKRRVSGIISGFTQGDTGFRRTRYQAEVRPALWRLGLRTNARIFQAQKPEAIIGTLLEEAGITDYAFALRHDHAP
;
A
#
# COMPACT_ATOMS: atom_id res chain seq x y z
N PHE A 1 11.46 2.14 11.55
CA PHE A 1 10.30 2.45 10.70
C PHE A 1 9.22 3.11 11.56
N ARG A 2 8.23 3.76 10.95
CA ARG A 2 7.04 4.28 11.62
C ARG A 2 5.80 3.78 10.87
N LEU A 3 4.90 3.11 11.57
CA LEU A 3 3.63 2.63 11.03
C LEU A 3 2.49 3.40 11.71
N ASP A 4 1.65 4.07 10.91
CA ASP A 4 0.38 4.65 11.35
C ASP A 4 -0.77 3.89 10.68
N GLU A 5 -1.64 3.29 11.47
CA GLU A 5 -2.77 2.50 11.00
C GLU A 5 -4.01 2.78 11.85
N GLY A 6 -5.18 2.44 11.34
CA GLY A 6 -6.44 2.55 12.08
C GLY A 6 -7.59 1.98 11.27
N LEU A 7 -8.71 1.72 11.95
CA LEU A 7 -9.92 1.25 11.29
C LEU A 7 -10.44 2.33 10.33
N ASN A 8 -10.95 1.88 9.18
CA ASN A 8 -11.56 2.73 8.14
C ASN A 8 -10.63 3.78 7.50
N ARG A 9 -9.31 3.57 7.54
CA ARG A 9 -8.35 4.43 6.83
C ARG A 9 -7.17 3.62 6.27
N PRO A 10 -6.63 3.99 5.09
CA PRO A 10 -5.37 3.44 4.60
C PRO A 10 -4.22 3.70 5.58
N PHE A 11 -3.38 2.69 5.85
CA PHE A 11 -2.20 2.86 6.68
C PHE A 11 -1.12 3.72 5.98
N SER A 12 -0.14 4.18 6.75
CA SER A 12 1.12 4.77 6.27
C SER A 12 2.30 4.09 6.92
N LEU A 13 3.25 3.60 6.14
CA LEU A 13 4.49 3.01 6.64
C LEU A 13 5.69 3.77 6.09
N SER A 14 6.41 4.45 6.97
CA SER A 14 7.63 5.18 6.64
C SER A 14 8.86 4.33 7.02
N LEU A 15 9.69 4.02 6.03
CA LEU A 15 10.90 3.21 6.15
C LEU A 15 12.13 4.07 5.94
N SER A 16 13.07 4.01 6.87
CA SER A 16 14.42 4.55 6.70
C SER A 16 15.36 3.40 6.36
N LEU A 17 16.03 3.48 5.23
CA LEU A 17 16.78 2.42 4.59
C LEU A 17 18.22 2.86 4.33
N ALA A 18 19.13 1.91 4.19
CA ALA A 18 20.51 2.18 3.80
C ALA A 18 21.01 1.09 2.84
N SER A 19 21.42 1.49 1.64
CA SER A 19 21.93 0.59 0.60
C SER A 19 23.41 0.86 0.32
N ALA A 20 24.14 -0.14 -0.17
CA ALA A 20 25.46 0.07 -0.76
C ALA A 20 25.39 0.64 -2.18
N LEU A 21 24.24 0.48 -2.85
CA LEU A 21 23.96 1.06 -4.16
C LEU A 21 23.56 2.53 -3.97
N PRO A 22 24.31 3.48 -4.57
CA PRO A 22 24.01 4.91 -4.47
C PRO A 22 23.04 5.42 -5.54
N ASP A 23 22.69 4.59 -6.51
CA ASP A 23 21.96 4.95 -7.74
C ASP A 23 20.81 3.98 -8.01
N VAL A 24 20.06 3.62 -6.96
CA VAL A 24 18.84 2.83 -7.09
C VAL A 24 17.90 3.50 -8.10
N ASP A 25 17.48 2.76 -9.14
CA ASP A 25 16.52 3.24 -10.12
C ASP A 25 15.13 3.40 -9.48
N PHE A 26 14.66 4.64 -9.38
CA PHE A 26 13.37 4.94 -8.76
C PHE A 26 12.20 4.41 -9.59
N GLY A 27 12.33 4.32 -10.91
CA GLY A 27 11.29 3.79 -11.79
C GLY A 27 11.04 2.29 -11.54
N ALA A 28 12.09 1.57 -11.14
CA ALA A 28 12.00 0.16 -10.76
C ALA A 28 11.49 -0.06 -9.32
N VAL A 29 11.30 1.00 -8.52
CA VAL A 29 10.93 0.91 -7.10
C VAL A 29 9.54 1.50 -6.84
N LEU A 30 9.23 2.66 -7.43
CA LEU A 30 7.94 3.31 -7.25
C LEU A 30 6.80 2.45 -7.81
N ASP A 31 5.68 2.46 -7.09
CA ASP A 31 4.47 1.66 -7.36
C ASP A 31 4.69 0.13 -7.38
N GLN A 32 5.87 -0.34 -6.96
CA GLN A 32 6.13 -1.77 -6.83
C GLN A 32 5.66 -2.31 -5.47
N PRO A 33 5.24 -3.59 -5.40
CA PRO A 33 4.94 -4.26 -4.15
C PRO A 33 6.15 -4.25 -3.20
N CYS A 34 5.88 -4.05 -1.91
CA CYS A 34 6.88 -4.06 -0.84
C CYS A 34 6.31 -4.74 0.40
N GLU A 35 7.16 -5.48 1.10
CA GLU A 35 6.80 -6.14 2.36
C GLU A 35 7.80 -5.81 3.47
N LEU A 36 7.28 -5.40 4.62
CA LEU A 36 8.02 -5.37 5.88
C LEU A 36 7.67 -6.60 6.70
N MET A 37 8.66 -7.46 6.95
CA MET A 37 8.54 -8.64 7.80
C MET A 37 9.21 -8.42 9.15
N MET A 38 8.48 -8.66 10.23
CA MET A 38 8.96 -8.51 11.60
C MET A 38 9.09 -9.90 12.25
N TRP A 39 10.32 -10.24 12.61
CA TRP A 39 10.70 -11.53 13.16
C TRP A 39 11.07 -11.40 14.64
N TYR A 40 10.70 -12.40 15.44
CA TYR A 40 11.07 -12.51 16.85
C TYR A 40 11.35 -13.97 17.17
N GLU A 41 12.51 -14.25 17.77
CA GLU A 41 12.96 -15.63 18.09
C GLU A 41 12.92 -16.60 16.89
N GLY A 42 13.21 -16.09 15.69
CA GLY A 42 13.18 -16.90 14.46
C GLY A 42 11.79 -17.12 13.86
N GLU A 43 10.73 -16.65 14.51
CA GLU A 43 9.36 -16.72 13.99
C GLU A 43 8.89 -15.40 13.39
N LEU A 44 8.17 -15.47 12.28
CA LEU A 44 7.52 -14.31 11.67
C LEU A 44 6.31 -13.91 12.52
N LYS A 45 6.40 -12.78 13.23
CA LYS A 45 5.32 -12.28 14.08
C LYS A 45 4.32 -11.42 13.32
N ARG A 46 4.77 -10.68 12.32
CA ARG A 46 3.90 -9.77 11.55
C ARG A 46 4.50 -9.45 10.20
N ARG A 47 3.62 -9.32 9.20
CA ARG A 47 3.92 -8.85 7.86
C ARG A 47 3.08 -7.60 7.58
N VAL A 48 3.67 -6.61 6.94
CA VAL A 48 2.97 -5.44 6.39
C VAL A 48 3.28 -5.38 4.90
N SER A 49 2.28 -5.66 4.08
CA SER A 49 2.39 -5.66 2.61
C SER A 49 1.69 -4.44 2.03
N GLY A 50 2.33 -3.81 1.05
CA GLY A 50 1.81 -2.62 0.38
C GLY A 50 2.57 -2.31 -0.90
N ILE A 51 2.47 -1.08 -1.36
CA ILE A 51 3.17 -0.53 -2.53
C ILE A 51 4.03 0.66 -2.12
N ILE A 52 5.15 0.88 -2.80
CA ILE A 52 5.99 2.06 -2.56
C ILE A 52 5.35 3.27 -3.23
N SER A 53 4.71 4.11 -2.42
CA SER A 53 4.05 5.35 -2.84
C SER A 53 5.00 6.54 -2.97
N GLY A 54 6.17 6.47 -2.34
CA GLY A 54 7.19 7.51 -2.41
C GLY A 54 8.56 6.94 -2.07
N PHE A 55 9.59 7.46 -2.72
CA PHE A 55 10.96 7.03 -2.52
C PHE A 55 11.90 8.22 -2.67
N THR A 56 12.76 8.43 -1.69
CA THR A 56 13.67 9.58 -1.62
C THR A 56 15.07 9.10 -1.29
N GLN A 57 16.05 9.58 -2.04
CA GLN A 57 17.46 9.40 -1.72
C GLN A 57 17.93 10.54 -0.82
N GLY A 58 18.55 10.18 0.29
CA GLY A 58 19.26 11.10 1.18
C GLY A 58 20.76 11.09 0.92
N ASP A 59 21.53 11.38 1.96
CA ASP A 59 22.98 11.48 1.86
C ASP A 59 23.63 10.17 1.40
N THR A 60 24.59 10.30 0.48
CA THR A 60 25.54 9.24 0.13
C THR A 60 26.79 9.41 0.97
N GLY A 61 26.95 8.54 1.97
CA GLY A 61 28.16 8.46 2.77
C GLY A 61 29.25 7.63 2.09
N PHE A 62 30.33 7.36 2.82
CA PHE A 62 31.50 6.64 2.30
C PHE A 62 31.24 5.19 1.85
N ARG A 63 30.23 4.52 2.43
CA ARG A 63 29.91 3.10 2.16
C ARG A 63 28.45 2.84 1.84
N ARG A 64 27.56 3.77 2.19
CA ARG A 64 26.12 3.57 2.08
C ARG A 64 25.42 4.87 1.74
N THR A 65 24.38 4.74 0.95
CA THR A 65 23.42 5.77 0.65
C THR A 65 22.15 5.54 1.45
N ARG A 66 21.65 6.59 2.09
CA ARG A 66 20.40 6.56 2.85
C ARG A 66 19.22 6.75 1.91
N TYR A 67 18.15 6.02 2.16
CA TYR A 67 16.88 6.15 1.45
C TYR A 67 15.73 6.24 2.43
N GLN A 68 14.66 6.90 2.01
CA GLN A 68 13.38 6.90 2.69
C GLN A 68 12.33 6.35 1.73
N ALA A 69 11.55 5.36 2.17
CA ALA A 69 10.45 4.81 1.40
C ALA A 69 9.13 5.00 2.17
N GLU A 70 8.10 5.45 1.47
CA GLU A 70 6.74 5.55 1.98
C GLU A 70 5.89 4.44 1.36
N VAL A 71 5.36 3.55 2.20
CA VAL A 71 4.57 2.39 1.80
C VAL A 71 3.11 2.58 2.20
N ARG A 72 2.20 2.30 1.27
CA ARG A 72 0.75 2.44 1.41
C ARG A 72 0.05 1.16 0.94
N PRO A 73 -1.18 0.84 1.40
CA PRO A 73 -1.94 -0.25 0.79
C PRO A 73 -2.29 0.10 -0.65
N ALA A 74 -2.46 -0.91 -1.52
CA ALA A 74 -2.83 -0.70 -2.93
C ALA A 74 -4.13 0.12 -3.09
N LEU A 75 -5.05 0.01 -2.11
CA LEU A 75 -6.28 0.81 -2.00
C LEU A 75 -6.04 2.32 -2.05
N TRP A 76 -4.91 2.80 -1.52
CA TRP A 76 -4.57 4.22 -1.50
C TRP A 76 -4.54 4.86 -2.90
N ARG A 77 -4.17 4.10 -3.95
CA ARG A 77 -4.13 4.59 -5.34
C ARG A 77 -5.49 5.06 -5.84
N LEU A 78 -6.58 4.50 -5.33
CA LEU A 78 -7.93 4.95 -5.68
C LEU A 78 -8.17 6.40 -5.27
N GLY A 79 -7.47 6.90 -4.24
CA GLY A 79 -7.54 8.30 -3.81
C GLY A 79 -6.80 9.27 -4.73
N LEU A 80 -6.02 8.79 -5.70
CA LEU A 80 -5.31 9.62 -6.69
C LEU A 80 -6.15 9.91 -7.93
N ARG A 81 -7.34 9.30 -8.06
CA ARG A 81 -8.23 9.44 -9.21
C ARG A 81 -9.64 9.83 -8.78
N THR A 82 -10.31 10.62 -9.61
CA THR A 82 -11.72 10.99 -9.42
C THR A 82 -12.49 10.66 -10.69
N ASN A 83 -13.58 9.91 -10.56
CA ASN A 83 -14.41 9.47 -11.68
C ASN A 83 -15.89 9.82 -11.42
N ALA A 84 -16.62 10.17 -12.48
CA ALA A 84 -18.08 10.31 -12.43
C ALA A 84 -18.73 9.13 -13.16
N ARG A 85 -19.53 8.32 -12.45
CA ARG A 85 -20.12 7.09 -12.98
C ARG A 85 -21.52 6.88 -12.41
N ILE A 86 -22.39 6.26 -13.20
CA ILE A 86 -23.73 5.86 -12.78
C ILE A 86 -23.73 4.33 -12.62
N PHE A 87 -24.09 3.86 -11.44
CA PHE A 87 -24.40 2.46 -11.18
C PHE A 87 -25.91 2.37 -10.96
N GLN A 88 -26.59 1.51 -11.72
CA GLN A 88 -28.05 1.36 -11.65
C GLN A 88 -28.41 -0.03 -11.16
N ALA A 89 -29.34 -0.11 -10.20
CA ALA A 89 -29.85 -1.34 -9.64
C ALA A 89 -28.73 -2.31 -9.19
N GLN A 90 -27.75 -1.79 -8.44
CA GLN A 90 -26.59 -2.56 -7.97
C GLN A 90 -26.40 -2.37 -6.48
N LYS A 91 -26.23 -3.49 -5.77
CA LYS A 91 -25.88 -3.46 -4.34
C LYS A 91 -24.51 -2.81 -4.11
N PRO A 92 -24.29 -2.16 -2.94
CA PRO A 92 -23.01 -1.54 -2.59
C PRO A 92 -21.79 -2.48 -2.75
N GLU A 93 -21.92 -3.76 -2.38
CA GLU A 93 -20.85 -4.75 -2.52
C GLU A 93 -20.43 -4.96 -3.98
N ALA A 94 -21.39 -4.98 -4.91
CA ALA A 94 -21.11 -5.12 -6.35
C ALA A 94 -20.41 -3.87 -6.90
N ILE A 95 -20.83 -2.69 -6.46
CA ILE A 95 -20.20 -1.41 -6.84
C ILE A 95 -18.76 -1.37 -6.32
N ILE A 96 -18.55 -1.66 -5.03
CA ILE A 96 -17.22 -1.67 -4.42
C ILE A 96 -16.32 -2.72 -5.07
N GLY A 97 -16.82 -3.94 -5.29
CA GLY A 97 -16.09 -5.01 -5.95
C GLY A 97 -15.61 -4.62 -7.34
N THR A 98 -16.50 -4.06 -8.17
CA THR A 98 -16.15 -3.53 -9.50
C THR A 98 -15.02 -2.51 -9.42
N LEU A 99 -15.08 -1.56 -8.49
CA LEU A 99 -14.06 -0.51 -8.35
C LEU A 99 -12.69 -1.07 -7.89
N LEU A 100 -12.69 -2.11 -7.04
CA LEU A 100 -11.49 -2.77 -6.55
C LEU A 100 -10.83 -3.61 -7.65
N GLU A 101 -11.62 -4.41 -8.39
CA GLU A 101 -11.16 -5.22 -9.52
C GLU A 101 -10.53 -4.36 -10.62
N GLU A 102 -11.19 -3.26 -11.00
CA GLU A 102 -10.65 -2.28 -11.97
C GLU A 102 -9.34 -1.62 -11.51
N ALA A 103 -9.07 -1.62 -10.20
CA ALA A 103 -7.83 -1.12 -9.62
C ALA A 103 -6.78 -2.23 -9.39
N GLY A 104 -7.07 -3.46 -9.82
CA GLY A 104 -6.21 -4.62 -9.63
C GLY A 104 -6.10 -5.07 -8.17
N ILE A 105 -7.08 -4.71 -7.33
CA ILE A 105 -7.12 -5.10 -5.91
C ILE A 105 -8.02 -6.32 -5.79
N THR A 106 -7.42 -7.49 -5.59
CA THR A 106 -8.14 -8.76 -5.48
C THR A 106 -8.18 -9.33 -4.07
N ASP A 107 -7.35 -8.81 -3.16
CA ASP A 107 -7.27 -9.25 -1.76
C ASP A 107 -8.24 -8.43 -0.89
N TYR A 108 -9.53 -8.77 -0.95
CA TYR A 108 -10.57 -8.19 -0.10
C TYR A 108 -11.68 -9.21 0.19
N ALA A 109 -12.45 -8.97 1.25
CA ALA A 109 -13.62 -9.77 1.59
C ALA A 109 -14.74 -8.89 2.16
N PHE A 110 -15.98 -9.23 1.82
CA PHE A 110 -17.17 -8.64 2.44
C PHE A 110 -17.64 -9.49 3.62
N ALA A 111 -17.81 -8.85 4.78
CA ALA A 111 -18.35 -9.46 5.99
C ALA A 111 -19.51 -8.61 6.53
N LEU A 112 -20.48 -8.30 5.66
CA LEU A 112 -21.62 -7.45 5.99
C LEU A 112 -22.67 -8.24 6.77
N ARG A 113 -23.32 -7.58 7.74
CA ARG A 113 -24.30 -8.21 8.65
C ARG A 113 -25.75 -8.03 8.24
N HIS A 114 -26.03 -7.03 7.41
CA HIS A 114 -27.37 -6.64 7.03
C HIS A 114 -27.49 -6.66 5.51
N ASP A 115 -28.70 -6.94 5.02
CA ASP A 115 -28.95 -6.82 3.59
C ASP A 115 -28.99 -5.35 3.18
N HIS A 116 -28.50 -5.08 1.98
CA HIS A 116 -28.45 -3.76 1.40
C HIS A 116 -29.30 -3.73 0.13
N ALA A 117 -30.18 -2.74 0.05
CA ALA A 117 -30.96 -2.49 -1.15
C ALA A 117 -30.02 -2.14 -2.34
N PRO A 118 -30.40 -2.52 -3.57
CA PRO A 118 -29.70 -2.15 -4.79
C PRO A 118 -29.91 -0.68 -5.19
#